data_AF-A0A917H1K0-F1
#
_entry.id   AF-A0A917H1K0-F1
#
_cell.length_a   1.000
_cell.length_b   1.000
_cell.length_c   1.000
_cell.angle_alpha   90.00
_cell.angle_beta   90.00
_cell.angle_gamma   90.00
#
_symmetry.space_group_name_H-M   'P 1'
#
loop_
_entity.id
_entity.type
_entity.pdbx_description
1 polymer ?
#
loop_
_entity_poly.entity_id
_entity_poly.type
_entity_poly.pdbx_seq_one_letter_code
_entity_poly.pdbx_strand_id
1 'polypeptide(L)'
;MSLAPDTTTVPLPTDAGASCAVCGMEMRRVYNDAGTDFHWVTEGGPIGSSGSPIPGVETKTEWLDWLAVHDVATYSVVFGSCSALLAPWQDLHAPAPAPAYTGEVPECHGAPMQAGRDGWVCRVDPFHG
;
A
#
# COMPACT_ATOMS: atom_id res chain seq x y z
N MET A 1 -25.89 20.05 33.32
CA MET A 1 -26.50 19.51 32.09
C MET A 1 -25.49 18.54 31.50
N SER A 2 -25.72 17.23 31.67
CA SER A 2 -24.88 16.19 31.06
C SER A 2 -25.22 16.11 29.58
N LEU A 3 -24.26 16.46 28.73
CA LEU A 3 -24.28 16.06 27.33
C LEU A 3 -23.93 14.57 27.32
N ALA A 4 -24.89 13.73 26.94
CA ALA A 4 -24.59 12.34 26.60
C ALA A 4 -23.58 12.35 25.44
N PRO A 5 -22.54 11.50 25.44
CA PRO A 5 -21.71 11.34 24.26
C PRO A 5 -22.61 10.75 23.17
N ASP A 6 -22.88 11.54 22.15
CA ASP A 6 -23.61 11.13 20.96
C ASP A 6 -22.77 10.07 20.25
N THR A 7 -23.02 8.80 20.54
CA THR A 7 -22.34 7.61 19.99
C THR A 7 -22.80 7.33 18.57
N THR A 8 -22.85 8.34 17.72
CA THR A 8 -22.92 8.12 16.28
C THR A 8 -21.52 7.75 15.81
N THR A 9 -21.21 6.45 15.82
CA THR A 9 -19.96 5.93 15.24
C THR A 9 -20.00 6.19 13.74
N VAL A 10 -19.40 7.30 13.31
CA VAL A 10 -19.28 7.61 11.88
C VAL A 10 -18.46 6.49 11.22
N PRO A 11 -19.03 5.80 10.22
CA PRO A 11 -18.39 4.62 9.64
C PRO A 11 -17.05 5.00 9.01
N LEU A 12 -16.04 4.17 9.24
CA LEU A 12 -14.76 4.32 8.55
C LEU A 12 -14.92 3.95 7.07
N PRO A 13 -14.08 4.50 6.17
CA PRO A 13 -13.94 3.98 4.82
C PRO A 13 -13.58 2.49 4.87
N THR A 14 -14.49 1.64 4.40
CA THR A 14 -14.33 0.19 4.49
C THR A 14 -13.34 -0.34 3.46
N ASP A 15 -12.62 -1.40 3.82
CA ASP A 15 -11.69 -2.13 2.95
C ASP A 15 -12.40 -3.07 1.95
N ALA A 16 -13.72 -3.12 1.95
CA ALA A 16 -14.51 -4.11 1.21
C ALA A 16 -14.14 -4.13 -0.29
N GLY A 17 -13.48 -5.22 -0.71
CA GLY A 17 -13.26 -5.54 -2.12
C GLY A 17 -12.06 -4.87 -2.79
N ALA A 18 -11.06 -4.40 -2.05
CA ALA A 18 -9.83 -3.91 -2.67
C ALA A 18 -9.06 -5.08 -3.31
N SER A 19 -9.05 -5.13 -4.65
CA SER A 19 -8.25 -6.07 -5.43
C SER A 19 -7.08 -5.34 -6.10
N CYS A 20 -6.00 -6.06 -6.38
CA CYS A 20 -4.89 -5.53 -7.16
C CYS A 20 -5.38 -5.15 -8.56
N ALA A 21 -5.08 -3.92 -9.00
CA ALA A 21 -5.49 -3.40 -10.31
C ALA A 21 -4.88 -4.19 -11.48
N VAL A 22 -3.76 -4.88 -11.25
CA VAL A 22 -3.01 -5.62 -12.28
C VAL A 22 -3.47 -7.07 -12.39
N CYS A 23 -3.56 -7.79 -11.27
CA CYS A 23 -3.78 -9.25 -11.26
C CYS A 23 -5.10 -9.68 -10.58
N GLY A 24 -5.86 -8.75 -9.99
CA GLY A 24 -7.13 -9.03 -9.33
C GLY A 24 -7.01 -9.73 -7.97
N MET A 25 -5.81 -10.04 -7.49
CA MET A 25 -5.64 -10.65 -6.16
C MET A 25 -6.18 -9.75 -5.06
N GLU A 26 -6.79 -10.35 -4.05
CA GLU A 26 -7.30 -9.62 -2.88
C GLU A 26 -6.16 -8.92 -2.15
N MET A 27 -6.40 -7.68 -1.75
CA MET A 27 -5.45 -6.84 -1.05
C MET A 27 -5.97 -6.44 0.32
N ARG A 28 -5.05 -6.33 1.27
CA ARG A 28 -5.31 -5.84 2.62
C ARG A 28 -4.37 -4.70 2.99
N ARG A 29 -4.82 -3.83 3.90
CA ARG A 29 -3.98 -2.80 4.50
C ARG A 29 -3.16 -3.40 5.64
N VAL A 30 -1.87 -3.10 5.63
CA VAL A 30 -1.00 -3.30 6.79
C VAL A 30 -0.69 -1.94 7.36
N TYR A 31 -1.29 -1.65 8.51
CA TYR A 31 -1.11 -0.40 9.21
C TYR A 31 0.23 -0.35 9.94
N ASN A 32 0.78 0.85 10.12
CA ASN A 32 1.87 1.09 11.06
C ASN A 32 1.39 0.91 12.51
N ASP A 33 2.32 0.91 13.47
CA ASP A 33 2.00 0.71 14.89
C ASP A 33 1.03 1.77 15.43
N ALA A 34 1.12 2.99 14.91
CA ALA A 34 0.24 4.10 15.26
C ALA A 34 -1.19 3.97 14.67
N GLY A 35 -1.40 3.09 13.70
CA GLY A 35 -2.68 2.90 13.03
C GLY A 35 -3.12 4.06 12.13
N THR A 36 -2.24 5.03 11.87
CA THR A 36 -2.54 6.25 11.10
C THR A 36 -2.22 6.08 9.62
N ASP A 37 -1.20 5.29 9.32
CA ASP A 37 -0.71 5.05 7.96
C ASP A 37 -0.76 3.57 7.66
N PHE A 38 -0.83 3.23 6.38
CA PHE A 38 -0.83 1.86 5.93
C PHE A 38 -0.18 1.73 4.55
N HIS A 39 0.19 0.50 4.23
CA HIS A 39 0.52 0.10 2.86
C HIS A 39 -0.36 -1.09 2.46
N TRP A 40 -0.56 -1.27 1.16
CA TRP A 40 -1.35 -2.37 0.61
C TRP A 40 -0.46 -3.57 0.32
N VAL A 41 -0.94 -4.77 0.66
CA VAL A 41 -0.26 -6.03 0.35
C VAL A 41 -1.27 -7.07 -0.10
N THR A 42 -0.84 -8.03 -0.90
CA THR A 42 -1.57 -9.28 -1.13
C THR A 42 -1.13 -10.34 -0.12
N GLU A 43 -1.77 -11.52 -0.10
CA GLU A 43 -1.29 -12.68 0.66
C GLU A 43 0.14 -13.10 0.25
N GLY A 44 0.46 -13.03 -1.05
CA GLY A 44 1.79 -13.29 -1.61
C GLY A 44 2.82 -12.18 -1.35
N GLY A 45 2.44 -11.11 -0.65
CA GLY A 45 3.28 -9.95 -0.37
C GLY A 45 3.03 -8.77 -1.32
N PRO A 46 3.95 -7.81 -1.39
CA PRO A 46 3.77 -6.57 -2.16
C PRO A 46 4.15 -6.69 -3.64
N ILE A 47 4.78 -7.80 -4.06
CA ILE A 47 5.28 -8.00 -5.43
C ILE A 47 4.52 -9.15 -6.08
N GLY A 48 3.93 -8.86 -7.24
CA GLY A 48 3.39 -9.85 -8.16
C GLY A 48 4.43 -10.30 -9.17
N SER A 49 4.23 -11.47 -9.76
CA SER A 49 5.07 -12.01 -10.82
C SER A 49 4.20 -12.67 -11.87
N SER A 50 4.42 -12.33 -13.15
CA SER A 50 3.82 -13.06 -14.28
C SER A 50 4.60 -14.33 -14.64
N GLY A 51 5.64 -14.68 -13.88
CA GLY A 51 6.58 -15.73 -14.19
C GLY A 51 7.71 -15.24 -15.09
N SER A 52 8.92 -15.67 -14.77
CA SER A 52 10.11 -15.34 -15.57
C SER A 52 10.10 -16.08 -16.90
N PRO A 53 10.49 -15.42 -18.01
CA PRO A 53 10.71 -16.10 -19.28
C PRO A 53 12.04 -16.88 -19.30
N ILE A 54 12.90 -16.72 -18.30
CA ILE A 54 14.23 -17.36 -18.22
C ILE A 54 14.12 -18.59 -17.30
N PRO A 55 14.38 -19.82 -17.82
CA PRO A 55 14.32 -21.04 -17.01
C PRO A 55 15.27 -20.98 -15.81
N GLY A 56 14.76 -21.25 -14.61
CA GLY A 56 15.55 -21.30 -13.38
C GLY A 56 15.88 -19.94 -12.76
N VAL A 57 15.31 -18.85 -13.27
CA VAL A 57 15.46 -17.50 -12.71
C VAL A 57 14.09 -17.05 -12.25
N GLU A 58 13.82 -16.97 -10.95
CA GLU A 58 12.50 -16.61 -10.41
C GLU A 58 12.50 -15.24 -9.73
N THR A 59 13.65 -14.86 -9.19
CA THR A 59 13.85 -13.65 -8.42
C THR A 59 14.67 -12.61 -9.19
N LYS A 60 14.57 -11.35 -8.76
CA LYS A 60 15.42 -10.28 -9.26
C LYS A 60 16.90 -10.58 -9.06
N THR A 61 17.28 -11.15 -7.92
CA THR A 61 18.69 -11.47 -7.63
C THR A 61 19.22 -12.48 -8.65
N GLU A 62 18.49 -13.57 -8.89
CA GLU A 62 18.86 -14.57 -9.90
C GLU A 62 18.89 -13.95 -11.31
N TRP A 63 18.01 -12.99 -11.60
CA TRP A 63 18.03 -12.29 -12.88
C TRP A 63 19.28 -11.42 -13.04
N LEU A 64 19.70 -10.72 -11.99
CA LEU A 64 20.94 -9.94 -12.00
C LEU A 64 22.16 -10.86 -12.18
N ASP A 65 22.20 -12.00 -11.49
CA ASP A 65 23.27 -12.98 -11.65
C ASP A 65 23.31 -13.54 -13.09
N TRP A 66 22.14 -13.83 -13.67
CA TRP A 66 22.03 -14.26 -15.06
C TRP A 66 22.52 -13.18 -16.03
N LEU A 67 22.10 -11.92 -15.84
CA LEU A 67 22.54 -10.80 -16.68
C LEU A 67 24.05 -10.58 -16.58
N ALA A 68 24.66 -10.75 -15.41
CA ALA A 68 26.10 -10.59 -15.24
C ALA A 68 26.90 -11.55 -16.15
N VAL A 69 26.35 -12.74 -16.45
CA VAL A 69 26.97 -13.75 -17.31
C VAL A 69 26.57 -13.57 -18.79
N HIS A 70 25.31 -13.23 -19.06
CA HIS A 70 24.74 -13.30 -20.40
C HIS A 70 24.56 -11.93 -21.10
N ASP A 71 24.44 -10.83 -20.35
CA ASP A 71 24.28 -9.47 -20.86
C ASP A 71 24.78 -8.41 -19.86
N VAL A 72 26.10 -8.23 -19.83
CA VAL A 72 26.79 -7.34 -18.89
C VAL A 72 26.42 -5.85 -19.10
N ALA A 73 25.99 -5.47 -20.30
CA ALA A 73 25.56 -4.10 -20.59
C ALA A 73 24.25 -3.81 -19.87
N THR A 74 23.24 -4.68 -20.03
CA THR A 74 21.97 -4.58 -19.30
C THR A 74 22.19 -4.72 -17.80
N TYR A 75 23.05 -5.64 -17.34
CA TYR A 75 23.43 -5.75 -15.93
C TYR A 75 23.90 -4.41 -15.36
N SER A 76 24.85 -3.75 -16.04
CA SER A 76 25.46 -2.51 -15.55
C SER A 76 24.45 -1.36 -15.44
N VAL A 77 23.51 -1.28 -16.40
CA VAL A 77 22.42 -0.28 -16.37
C VAL A 77 21.45 -0.56 -15.23
N VAL A 78 20.97 -1.81 -15.11
CA VAL A 78 19.98 -2.17 -14.09
C VAL A 78 20.59 -2.06 -12.69
N PHE A 79 21.81 -2.55 -12.49
CA PHE A 79 22.51 -2.46 -11.21
C PHE A 79 22.81 -1.00 -10.83
N GLY A 80 23.24 -0.18 -11.79
CA GLY A 80 23.56 1.23 -11.59
C GLY A 80 22.34 2.13 -11.32
N SER A 81 21.13 1.69 -11.70
CA SER A 81 19.89 2.48 -11.53
C SER A 81 19.32 2.50 -10.10
N CYS A 82 20.06 1.99 -9.11
CA CYS A 82 19.61 1.67 -7.76
C CYS A 82 18.52 0.58 -7.77
N SER A 83 18.73 -0.44 -6.95
CA SER A 83 18.03 -1.74 -6.89
C SER A 83 16.52 -1.71 -6.58
N ALA A 84 15.80 -0.60 -6.77
CA ALA A 84 14.35 -0.50 -6.60
C ALA A 84 13.56 -1.01 -7.82
N LEU A 85 14.18 -1.16 -9.00
CA LEU A 85 13.48 -1.69 -10.18
C LEU A 85 13.22 -3.18 -10.03
N LEU A 86 11.96 -3.59 -10.08
CA LEU A 86 11.57 -4.99 -10.13
C LEU A 86 12.19 -5.72 -11.34
N ALA A 87 12.20 -7.05 -11.32
CA ALA A 87 12.46 -7.78 -12.56
C ALA A 87 11.38 -7.43 -13.61
N PRO A 88 11.63 -7.55 -14.93
CA PRO A 88 10.70 -7.07 -15.95
C PRO A 88 9.35 -7.79 -15.96
N TRP A 89 9.26 -8.98 -15.34
CA TRP A 89 8.05 -9.78 -15.18
C TRP A 89 7.43 -9.65 -13.78
N GLN A 90 7.96 -8.74 -12.96
CA GLN A 90 7.48 -8.46 -11.62
C GLN A 90 6.83 -7.09 -11.58
N ASP A 91 5.73 -6.99 -10.83
CA ASP A 91 4.97 -5.74 -10.65
C ASP A 91 4.72 -5.48 -9.17
N LEU A 92 4.68 -4.20 -8.77
CA LEU A 92 4.20 -3.84 -7.44
C LEU A 92 2.68 -3.98 -7.43
N HIS A 93 2.15 -4.73 -6.46
CA HIS A 93 0.72 -4.76 -6.28
C HIS A 93 0.21 -3.41 -5.81
N ALA A 94 -0.63 -2.80 -6.65
CA ALA A 94 -1.35 -1.58 -6.33
C ALA A 94 -2.85 -1.87 -6.23
N PRO A 95 -3.57 -1.30 -5.25
CA PRO A 95 -5.02 -1.46 -5.16
C PRO A 95 -5.69 -0.82 -6.38
N ALA A 96 -6.80 -1.40 -6.83
CA ALA A 96 -7.72 -0.69 -7.70
C ALA A 96 -8.18 0.61 -7.03
N PRO A 97 -8.41 1.70 -7.80
CA PRO A 97 -8.93 2.93 -7.25
C PRO A 97 -10.23 2.66 -6.48
N ALA A 98 -10.21 2.91 -5.17
CA ALA A 98 -11.41 2.83 -4.36
C ALA A 98 -12.37 3.97 -4.76
N PRO A 99 -13.69 3.74 -4.75
CA PRO A 99 -14.64 4.84 -4.88
C PRO A 99 -14.39 5.87 -3.78
N ALA A 100 -14.59 7.15 -4.11
CA ALA A 100 -14.47 8.21 -3.12
C ALA A 100 -15.43 7.96 -1.95
N TYR A 101 -14.94 8.12 -0.72
CA TYR A 101 -15.79 8.10 0.46
C TYR A 101 -16.78 9.27 0.39
N THR A 102 -18.07 8.97 0.53
CA THR A 102 -19.18 9.94 0.41
C THR A 102 -19.93 10.17 1.71
N GLY A 103 -19.53 9.49 2.80
CA GLY A 103 -20.10 9.74 4.12
C GLY A 103 -19.56 11.01 4.76
N GLU A 104 -20.12 11.35 5.91
CA GLU A 104 -19.62 12.47 6.72
C GLU A 104 -18.22 12.16 7.27
N VAL A 105 -17.37 13.18 7.31
CA VAL A 105 -16.05 13.12 7.94
C VAL A 105 -16.13 13.96 9.21
N PRO A 106 -15.92 13.38 10.42
CA PRO A 106 -15.97 14.14 11.66
C PRO A 106 -14.89 15.22 11.71
N GLU A 107 -15.17 16.28 12.44
CA GLU A 107 -14.21 17.37 12.68
C GLU A 107 -13.62 17.34 14.09
N CYS A 108 -12.36 17.75 14.19
CA CYS A 108 -11.65 17.97 15.44
C CYS A 108 -10.93 19.32 15.34
N HIS A 109 -11.21 20.24 16.27
CA HIS A 109 -10.67 21.62 16.25
C HIS A 109 -10.95 22.38 14.94
N GLY A 110 -12.10 22.13 14.30
CA GLY A 110 -12.48 22.77 13.03
C GLY A 110 -11.73 22.23 11.80
N ALA A 111 -11.06 21.09 11.93
CA ALA A 111 -10.39 20.40 10.82
C ALA A 111 -10.92 18.96 10.66
N PRO A 112 -11.00 18.43 9.42
CA PRO A 112 -11.44 17.06 9.20
C PRO A 112 -10.48 16.04 9.82
N MET A 113 -11.04 15.03 10.49
CA MET A 113 -10.28 13.94 11.10
C MET A 113 -9.72 12.97 10.04
N GLN A 114 -8.69 12.21 10.42
CA GLN A 114 -8.14 11.12 9.63
C GLN A 114 -8.85 9.81 9.93
N ALA A 115 -9.21 9.02 8.92
CA ALA A 115 -9.54 7.62 9.14
C ALA A 115 -8.26 6.84 9.48
N GLY A 116 -8.22 6.23 10.66
CA GLY A 116 -7.19 5.27 11.08
C GLY A 116 -7.75 3.86 11.18
N ARG A 117 -6.91 2.90 11.61
CA ARG A 117 -7.30 1.49 11.81
C ARG A 117 -8.46 1.34 12.79
N ASP A 118 -8.37 2.07 13.91
CA ASP A 118 -9.23 1.87 15.08
C ASP A 118 -10.32 2.95 15.21
N GLY A 119 -10.37 3.90 14.28
CA GLY A 119 -11.33 5.01 14.33
C GLY A 119 -10.84 6.29 13.67
N TRP A 120 -11.62 7.35 13.84
CA TRP A 120 -11.25 8.70 13.41
C TRP A 120 -10.20 9.28 14.38
N VAL A 121 -9.11 9.80 13.83
CA VAL A 121 -7.97 10.37 14.56
C VAL A 121 -7.89 11.87 14.30
N CYS A 122 -7.77 12.66 15.36
CA CYS A 122 -7.53 14.10 15.26
C CYS A 122 -6.11 14.36 14.73
N ARG A 123 -5.97 15.14 13.66
CA ARG A 123 -4.65 15.48 13.08
C ARG A 123 -3.98 16.70 13.73
N VAL A 124 -4.73 17.43 14.54
CA VAL A 124 -4.24 18.66 15.20
C VAL A 124 -3.61 18.27 16.52
N ASP A 125 -2.34 18.64 16.69
CA ASP A 125 -1.60 18.45 17.94
C ASP A 125 -2.20 19.35 19.04
N PRO A 126 -2.59 18.81 20.22
CA PRO A 126 -3.25 19.59 21.27
C PRO A 126 -2.40 20.73 21.87
N PHE A 127 -1.13 20.87 21.49
CA PHE A 127 -0.21 21.87 22.04
C PHE A 127 -0.06 23.16 21.21
N HIS A 128 -0.79 23.32 20.11
CA HIS A 128 -0.74 24.54 19.27
C HIS A 128 -2.07 25.32 19.29
N GLY A 129 -2.46 25.79 20.47
CA GLY A 129 -3.51 26.79 20.70
C GLY A 129 -2.94 28.07 21.30
#